data_AF-A0A916E7H2-F1
#
_entry.id   AF-A0A916E7H2-F1
#
_cell.length_a   1.000
_cell.length_b   1.000
_cell.length_c   1.000
_cell.angle_alpha   90.00
_cell.angle_beta   90.00
_cell.angle_gamma   90.00
#
_symmetry.space_group_name_H-M   'P 1'
#
loop_
_entity.id
_entity.type
_entity.pdbx_description
1 polymer ?
#
loop_
_entity_poly.entity_id
_entity_poly.type
_entity_poly.pdbx_seq_one_letter_code
_entity_poly.pdbx_strand_id
1 'polypeptide(L)'
;MKKCWDSNPDNRPNVKLISAILDDEKNDPVDRINDEEFKEAERYLFKEYKEDDKLITHPQAIYTSRLLDPYTEGLAIDFTESNNEK
;
A
#
# COMPACT_ATOMS: atom_id res chain seq x y z
N MET A 1 -12.76 5.59 -4.06
CA MET A 1 -12.05 4.57 -3.23
C MET A 1 -12.76 3.23 -3.03
N LYS A 2 -14.09 3.14 -2.82
CA LYS A 2 -14.77 1.84 -2.55
C LYS A 2 -14.45 0.71 -3.54
N LYS A 3 -14.34 1.02 -4.84
CA LYS A 3 -13.96 0.06 -5.89
C LYS A 3 -12.54 -0.49 -5.72
N CYS A 4 -11.63 0.25 -5.11
CA CYS A 4 -10.25 -0.19 -4.86
C CYS A 4 -10.15 -1.17 -3.68
N TRP A 5 -11.19 -1.26 -2.85
CA TRP A 5 -11.24 -2.12 -1.67
C TRP A 5 -12.08 -3.39 -1.90
N ASP A 6 -12.31 -3.76 -3.15
CA ASP A 6 -13.00 -5.02 -3.45
C ASP A 6 -12.19 -6.21 -2.90
N SER A 7 -12.86 -7.12 -2.19
CA SER A 7 -12.23 -8.31 -1.64
C SER A 7 -11.68 -9.21 -2.74
N ASN A 8 -12.33 -9.23 -3.90
CA ASN A 8 -11.83 -9.90 -5.10
C ASN A 8 -10.82 -8.97 -5.83
N PRO A 9 -9.56 -9.39 -6.02
CA PRO A 9 -8.57 -8.59 -6.72
C PRO A 9 -8.93 -8.28 -8.18
N ASP A 10 -9.63 -9.18 -8.87
CA ASP A 10 -9.99 -9.00 -10.29
C ASP A 10 -11.01 -7.88 -10.51
N ASN A 11 -11.78 -7.55 -9.47
CA ASN A 11 -12.76 -6.47 -9.48
C ASN A 11 -12.12 -5.10 -9.22
N ARG A 12 -10.85 -5.06 -8.79
CA ARG A 12 -10.17 -3.80 -8.48
C ARG A 12 -9.81 -3.09 -9.77
N PRO A 13 -9.92 -1.74 -9.81
CA PRO A 13 -9.53 -0.98 -10.97
C PRO A 13 -8.01 -1.08 -11.19
N ASN A 14 -7.60 -1.15 -12.45
CA ASN A 14 -6.18 -1.07 -12.81
C ASN A 14 -5.65 0.37 -12.66
N VAL A 15 -4.32 0.50 -12.65
CA VAL A 15 -3.64 1.79 -12.47
C VAL A 15 -4.10 2.85 -13.48
N LYS A 16 -4.33 2.46 -14.74
CA LYS A 16 -4.76 3.37 -15.81
C LYS A 16 -6.18 3.92 -15.58
N LEU A 17 -7.07 3.10 -15.02
CA LEU A 17 -8.42 3.51 -14.67
C LEU A 17 -8.41 4.40 -13.43
N ILE A 18 -7.57 4.06 -12.44
CA ILE A 18 -7.39 4.89 -11.23
C ILE A 18 -6.89 6.28 -11.61
N SER A 19 -5.88 6.38 -12.47
CA SER A 19 -5.34 7.68 -12.88
C SER A 19 -6.39 8.53 -13.60
N ALA A 20 -7.18 7.92 -14.49
CA ALA A 20 -8.25 8.64 -15.19
C ALA A 20 -9.33 9.17 -14.23
N ILE A 21 -9.71 8.39 -13.21
CA ILE A 21 -10.69 8.82 -12.20
C ILE A 21 -10.14 10.00 -11.39
N LEU A 22 -8.89 9.92 -10.94
CA LEU A 22 -8.27 10.98 -10.14
C LEU A 22 -8.06 12.26 -10.94
N ASP A 23 -7.73 12.15 -12.24
CA ASP A 23 -7.54 13.32 -13.09
C ASP A 23 -8.87 14.00 -13.46
N ASP A 24 -9.97 13.24 -13.51
CA ASP A 24 -11.32 13.77 -13.66
C ASP A 24 -11.76 14.53 -12.39
N GLU A 25 -11.50 13.95 -11.21
CA GLU A 25 -11.81 14.56 -9.90
C GLU A 25 -11.08 15.90 -9.69
N LYS A 26 -9.81 16.03 -10.13
CA LYS A 26 -9.03 17.28 -10.01
C LYS A 26 -9.61 18.48 -10.76
N ASN A 27 -10.49 18.25 -11.74
CA ASN A 27 -11.13 19.33 -12.49
C ASN A 27 -12.37 19.89 -11.76
N ASP A 28 -12.79 19.28 -10.64
CA ASP A 28 -13.90 19.77 -9.83
C ASP A 28 -13.42 20.92 -8.90
N PRO A 29 -14.06 22.09 -8.92
CA PRO A 29 -13.74 23.21 -8.03
C PRO A 29 -13.78 22.88 -6.52
N VAL A 30 -14.50 21.82 -6.12
CA VAL A 30 -14.59 21.36 -4.72
C VAL A 30 -13.26 20.81 -4.21
N ASP A 31 -12.38 20.31 -5.09
CA ASP A 31 -11.12 19.66 -4.70
C ASP A 31 -10.08 20.63 -4.11
N ARG A 32 -10.24 21.94 -4.33
CA ARG A 32 -9.43 22.99 -3.69
C ARG A 32 -9.68 23.12 -2.18
N ILE A 33 -10.75 22.51 -1.65
CA ILE A 33 -11.15 22.60 -0.24
C ILE A 33 -10.38 21.57 0.63
N ASN A 34 -9.82 20.52 0.05
CA ASN A 34 -9.10 19.48 0.81
C ASN A 34 -7.62 19.76 1.06
N ASP A 35 -7.10 20.87 0.51
CA ASP A 35 -5.68 21.23 0.55
C ASP A 35 -5.13 21.33 1.99
N GLU A 36 -5.94 21.76 2.95
CA GLU A 36 -5.53 21.88 4.35
C GLU A 36 -5.53 20.54 5.09
N GLU A 37 -6.53 19.68 4.87
CA GLU A 37 -6.57 18.33 5.45
C GLU A 37 -5.43 17.47 4.91
N PHE A 38 -5.14 17.58 3.61
CA PHE A 38 -3.97 16.94 2.99
C PHE A 38 -2.67 17.45 3.62
N LYS A 39 -2.48 18.78 3.74
CA LYS A 39 -1.29 19.36 4.39
C LYS A 39 -1.18 18.94 5.85
N GLU A 40 -2.29 18.81 6.57
CA GLU A 40 -2.28 18.34 7.95
C GLU A 40 -1.85 16.87 8.05
N ALA A 41 -2.43 15.99 7.23
CA ALA A 41 -2.03 14.60 7.15
C ALA A 41 -0.55 14.44 6.75
N GLU A 42 -0.06 15.22 5.78
CA GLU A 42 1.36 15.27 5.41
C GLU A 42 2.23 15.72 6.58
N ARG A 43 1.82 16.75 7.34
CA ARG A 43 2.56 17.17 8.54
C ARG A 43 2.65 16.03 9.54
N TYR A 44 1.60 15.25 9.79
CA TYR A 44 1.69 14.08 10.68
C TYR A 44 2.63 13.01 10.13
N LEU A 45 2.52 12.70 8.83
CA LEU A 45 3.40 11.76 8.14
C LEU A 45 4.87 12.18 8.31
N PHE A 46 5.21 13.42 7.99
CA PHE A 46 6.60 13.91 8.01
C PHE A 46 7.11 14.35 9.39
N LYS A 47 6.23 14.62 10.36
CA LYS A 47 6.63 15.00 11.73
C LYS A 47 7.08 13.80 12.56
N GLU A 48 6.61 12.60 12.22
CA GLU A 48 6.97 11.34 12.90
C GLU A 48 8.00 10.48 12.17
N TYR A 49 8.39 10.79 10.92
CA TYR A 49 9.59 10.20 10.31
C TYR A 49 10.88 10.75 10.93
N LYS A 50 11.07 10.51 12.22
CA LYS A 50 12.36 10.01 12.66
C LYS A 50 12.29 8.53 12.32
N GLU A 51 13.16 8.03 11.46
CA GLU A 51 13.45 6.60 11.51
C GLU A 51 13.85 6.33 12.97
N ASP A 52 12.91 5.86 13.78
CA ASP A 52 13.28 5.25 15.04
C ASP A 52 14.10 4.03 14.60
N ASP A 53 15.42 4.14 14.67
CA ASP A 53 16.38 3.03 14.45
C ASP A 53 15.99 1.76 15.26
N LYS A 54 15.07 1.92 16.22
CA LYS A 54 14.29 0.86 16.82
C LYS A 54 12.86 0.86 16.30
N LEU A 55 12.61 0.12 15.23
CA LEU A 55 11.32 -0.55 15.06
C LEU A 55 11.08 -1.37 16.35
N ILE A 56 10.19 -0.89 17.22
CA ILE A 56 9.82 -1.60 18.46
C ILE A 56 9.04 -2.84 18.02
N THR A 57 9.78 -3.89 17.75
CA THR A 57 9.24 -5.18 17.36
C THR A 57 8.48 -5.72 18.58
N HIS A 58 7.20 -6.01 18.43
CA HIS A 58 6.42 -6.60 19.51
C HIS A 58 7.11 -7.91 19.98
N PRO A 59 7.19 -8.23 21.28
CA PRO A 59 7.92 -9.42 21.75
C PRO A 59 7.43 -10.75 21.15
N GLN A 60 6.21 -10.77 20.63
CA GLN A 60 5.55 -11.90 19.99
C GLN A 60 5.47 -11.76 18.46
N ALA A 61 6.05 -10.71 17.87
CA ALA A 61 6.15 -10.60 16.42
C ALA A 61 7.20 -11.59 15.91
N ILE A 62 6.73 -12.67 15.29
CA ILE A 62 7.58 -13.71 14.68
C ILE A 62 8.11 -13.24 13.31
N TYR A 63 7.35 -12.39 12.63
CA TYR A 63 7.72 -11.78 11.36
C TYR A 63 8.47 -10.47 11.63
N THR A 64 9.75 -10.57 11.98
CA THR A 64 10.67 -9.50 11.58
C THR A 64 10.93 -9.69 10.09
N SER A 65 10.99 -8.60 9.34
CA SER A 65 11.50 -8.60 7.97
C SER A 65 12.97 -9.04 8.02
N ARG A 66 13.22 -10.35 8.09
CA ARG A 66 14.56 -10.92 7.99
C ARG A 66 14.96 -10.82 6.54
N LEU A 67 16.17 -10.33 6.27
CA LEU A 67 16.79 -10.51 4.96
C LEU A 67 16.70 -12.00 4.63
N LEU A 68 16.16 -12.33 3.45
CA LEU A 68 16.00 -13.72 3.01
C LEU A 68 17.36 -14.39 3.19
N ASP A 69 17.42 -15.40 4.06
CA ASP A 69 18.64 -16.16 4.25
C ASP A 69 18.98 -16.80 2.89
N PRO A 70 20.22 -16.77 2.39
CA PRO A 70 20.60 -17.47 1.16
C PRO A 70 20.17 -18.96 1.16
N TYR A 71 20.03 -19.61 2.32
CA TYR A 71 19.49 -20.97 2.41
C TYR A 71 17.97 -21.07 2.20
N THR A 72 17.26 -19.95 2.24
CA THR A 72 15.81 -19.84 1.98
C THR A 72 15.48 -19.33 0.58
N GLU A 73 16.49 -19.10 -0.27
CA GLU A 73 16.33 -18.71 -1.68
C GLU A 73 15.50 -19.75 -2.47
N GLY A 74 15.63 -21.04 -2.14
CA GLY A 74 14.80 -22.12 -2.70
C GLY A 74 13.37 -22.22 -2.13
N LEU A 75 13.05 -21.45 -1.09
CA LEU A 75 11.71 -21.34 -0.49
C LEU A 75 10.98 -20.08 -0.96
N ALA A 76 11.53 -19.32 -1.90
CA ALA A 76 10.79 -18.29 -2.62
C ALA A 76 9.73 -19.01 -3.48
N ILE A 77 8.60 -19.33 -2.85
CA ILE A 77 7.44 -19.87 -3.53
C ILE A 77 6.94 -18.75 -4.43
N ASP A 78 7.05 -18.95 -5.74
CA ASP A 78 6.44 -18.05 -6.70
C ASP A 78 4.91 -18.16 -6.52
N PHE A 79 4.32 -17.15 -5.86
CA PHE A 79 2.88 -17.09 -5.62
C PHE A 79 2.06 -17.00 -6.93
N THR A 80 2.72 -16.98 -8.09
CA THR A 80 2.07 -16.93 -9.40
C THR A 80 1.61 -18.28 -9.93
N GLU A 81 1.99 -19.42 -9.33
CA GLU A 81 1.64 -20.75 -9.87
C GLU A 81 0.37 -21.39 -9.28
N SER A 82 -0.30 -20.83 -8.26
CA SER A 82 -1.46 -21.49 -7.64
C SER A 82 -2.81 -21.23 -8.35
N ASN A 83 -2.84 -20.96 -9.66
CA ASN A 83 -4.10 -20.78 -10.41
C ASN A 83 -4.16 -21.61 -11.70
N ASN A 84 -3.55 -22.79 -11.73
CA ASN A 84 -3.84 -23.78 -12.77
C ASN A 84 -3.92 -25.20 -12.18
N GLU A 85 -5.04 -25.56 -11.57
CA GLU A 85 -5.50 -26.95 -11.59
C GLU A 85 -7.01 -27.08 -11.34
N LYS A 86 -7.67 -27.52 -12.43
CA LYS A 86 -9.05 -28.02 -12.64
C LYS A 86 -10.24 -27.05 -12.73
#